data_AF-A0A127MB70-F1
#
_entry.id   AF-A0A127MB70-F1
#
_cell.length_a   1.000
_cell.length_b   1.000
_cell.length_c   1.000
_cell.angle_alpha   90.00
_cell.angle_beta   90.00
_cell.angle_gamma   90.00
#
_symmetry.space_group_name_H-M   'P 1'
#
loop_
_entity.id
_entity.type
_entity.pdbx_description
1 polymer ?
#
loop_
_entity_poly.entity_id
_entity_poly.type
_entity_poly.pdbx_seq_one_letter_code
_entity_poly.pdbx_strand_id
1 'polypeptide(L)'
;MMALLIFGGAILAWLILSGKAKTMTANQWLALAVALLGANFLRGSNWIMGGAMLAGAAFLSGWRILIPARDDEEPKRKPRNFELDRARSLLGISDDAGFIEINAAWKQRLAEHHPDNGGDEQLAKMINRARDILLEELEASGRR
;
A
#
# COMPACT_ATOMS: atom_id res chain seq x y z
N MET A 1 -26.08 -27.13 -21.31
CA MET A 1 -24.64 -27.21 -21.65
C MET A 1 -24.12 -25.94 -22.33
N MET A 2 -24.80 -25.44 -23.39
CA MET A 2 -24.38 -24.21 -24.10
C MET A 2 -24.41 -22.93 -23.25
N ALA A 3 -25.38 -22.78 -22.34
CA ALA A 3 -25.48 -21.60 -21.47
C ALA A 3 -24.29 -21.43 -20.48
N LEU A 4 -23.64 -22.53 -20.08
CA LEU A 4 -22.49 -22.51 -19.17
C LEU A 4 -21.22 -21.96 -19.83
N LEU A 5 -21.03 -22.24 -21.11
CA LEU A 5 -19.89 -21.73 -21.88
C LEU A 5 -19.99 -20.22 -22.11
N ILE A 6 -21.22 -19.72 -22.31
CA ILE A 6 -21.47 -18.29 -22.54
C ILE A 6 -21.24 -17.49 -21.26
N PHE A 7 -21.70 -17.98 -20.10
CA PHE A 7 -21.48 -17.31 -18.81
C PHE A 7 -20.02 -17.37 -18.35
N GLY A 8 -19.34 -18.51 -18.53
CA GLY A 8 -17.91 -18.63 -18.22
C GLY A 8 -17.04 -17.74 -19.13
N GLY A 9 -17.37 -17.69 -20.42
CA GLY A 9 -16.71 -16.80 -21.38
C GLY A 9 -16.93 -15.32 -21.08
N ALA A 10 -18.13 -14.93 -20.67
CA ALA A 10 -18.44 -13.55 -20.31
C ALA A 10 -17.69 -13.06 -19.06
N ILE A 11 -17.54 -13.92 -18.05
CA ILE A 11 -16.77 -13.61 -16.83
C ILE A 11 -15.28 -13.49 -17.15
N LEU A 12 -14.74 -14.39 -17.98
CA LEU A 12 -13.35 -14.32 -18.44
C LEU A 12 -13.09 -13.08 -19.29
N ALA A 13 -13.99 -12.74 -20.22
CA ALA A 13 -13.88 -11.56 -21.06
C ALA A 13 -13.96 -10.26 -20.23
N TRP A 14 -14.85 -10.19 -19.24
CA TRP A 14 -14.95 -9.05 -18.34
C TRP A 14 -13.70 -8.89 -17.46
N LEU A 15 -13.13 -10.00 -16.97
CA LEU A 15 -11.89 -9.98 -16.19
C LEU A 15 -10.68 -9.53 -17.00
N ILE A 16 -10.58 -9.95 -18.26
CA ILE A 16 -9.49 -9.53 -19.17
C ILE A 16 -9.63 -8.05 -19.54
N LEU A 17 -10.84 -7.56 -19.84
CA LEU A 17 -11.07 -6.14 -20.13
C LEU A 17 -10.85 -5.24 -18.91
N SER A 18 -11.07 -5.73 -17.68
CA SER A 18 -10.92 -4.94 -16.45
C SER A 18 -9.46 -4.70 -16.01
N GLY A 19 -8.47 -5.28 -16.71
CA GLY A 19 -7.04 -5.17 -16.37
C GLY A 19 -6.62 -5.92 -15.10
N LYS A 20 -7.56 -6.43 -14.29
CA LYS A 20 -7.30 -7.16 -13.04
C LYS A 20 -6.63 -8.52 -13.25
N ALA A 21 -6.75 -9.10 -14.44
CA ALA A 21 -6.13 -10.38 -14.81
C ALA A 21 -4.59 -10.38 -14.63
N LYS A 22 -3.92 -9.22 -14.81
CA LYS A 22 -2.45 -9.11 -14.73
C LYS A 22 -1.92 -9.14 -13.29
N THR A 23 -2.80 -8.92 -12.31
CA THR A 23 -2.45 -8.93 -10.88
C THR A 23 -2.80 -10.25 -10.18
N MET A 24 -3.50 -11.16 -10.87
CA MET A 24 -3.97 -12.40 -10.27
C MET A 24 -2.90 -13.50 -10.31
N THR A 25 -2.57 -14.06 -9.15
CA THR A 25 -1.62 -15.16 -9.00
C THR A 25 -2.22 -16.48 -9.49
N ALA A 26 -1.38 -17.47 -9.83
CA ALA A 26 -1.83 -18.78 -10.35
C ALA A 26 -2.87 -19.47 -9.44
N ASN A 27 -2.76 -19.29 -8.11
CA ASN A 27 -3.72 -19.84 -7.15
C ASN A 27 -5.10 -19.16 -7.20
N GLN A 28 -5.16 -17.87 -7.57
CA GLN A 28 -6.42 -17.15 -7.71
C GLN A 28 -7.18 -17.54 -8.98
N TRP A 29 -6.45 -17.88 -10.05
CA TRP A 29 -7.02 -18.49 -11.25
C TRP A 29 -7.61 -19.88 -10.96
N LEU A 30 -6.90 -20.70 -10.19
CA LEU A 30 -7.40 -22.00 -9.76
C LEU A 30 -8.64 -21.86 -8.86
N ALA A 31 -8.64 -20.93 -7.91
CA ALA A 31 -9.79 -20.67 -7.05
C ALA A 31 -11.03 -20.23 -7.84
N LEU A 32 -10.86 -19.43 -8.90
CA LEU A 32 -11.96 -19.01 -9.77
C LEU A 32 -12.55 -20.20 -10.56
N ALA A 33 -11.70 -21.08 -11.08
CA ALA A 33 -12.13 -22.31 -11.73
C ALA A 33 -12.89 -23.24 -10.77
N VAL A 34 -12.38 -23.43 -9.55
CA VAL A 34 -13.02 -24.25 -8.50
C VAL A 34 -14.36 -23.65 -8.07
N ALA A 35 -14.45 -22.32 -7.93
CA ALA A 35 -15.68 -21.64 -7.56
C ALA A 35 -16.77 -21.77 -8.64
N LEU A 36 -16.42 -21.66 -9.92
CA LEU A 36 -17.35 -21.86 -11.03
C LEU A 36 -17.86 -23.31 -11.11
N LEU A 37 -16.99 -24.29 -10.85
CA LEU A 37 -17.38 -25.71 -10.76
C LEU A 37 -18.30 -25.97 -9.56
N GLY A 38 -17.99 -25.38 -8.39
CA GLY A 38 -18.83 -25.46 -7.20
C GLY A 38 -20.21 -24.82 -7.37
N ALA A 39 -20.28 -23.67 -8.04
CA ALA A 39 -21.53 -23.00 -8.37
C ALA A 39 -22.44 -23.84 -9.29
N ASN A 40 -21.87 -24.62 -10.21
CA ASN A 40 -22.63 -25.56 -11.03
C ASN A 40 -23.19 -26.73 -10.19
N PHE A 41 -22.46 -27.16 -9.16
CA PHE A 41 -22.88 -28.26 -8.28
C PHE A 41 -23.99 -27.86 -7.29
N LEU A 42 -24.12 -26.56 -6.97
CA LEU A 42 -25.22 -26.01 -6.17
C LEU A 42 -26.59 -26.04 -6.88
N ARG A 43 -26.63 -26.27 -8.20
CA ARG A 43 -27.88 -26.37 -8.98
C ARG A 43 -28.49 -27.78 -8.94
N GLY A 44 -27.75 -28.78 -8.45
CA GLY A 44 -28.21 -30.16 -8.26
C GLY A 44 -28.42 -30.53 -6.79
N SER A 45 -28.94 -31.74 -6.55
CA SER A 45 -29.34 -32.28 -5.23
C SER A 45 -28.22 -32.37 -4.16
N ASN A 46 -26.97 -32.01 -4.47
CA ASN A 46 -25.81 -32.09 -3.58
C ASN A 46 -25.22 -30.71 -3.23
N TRP A 47 -26.10 -29.83 -2.77
CA TRP A 47 -25.84 -28.57 -2.07
C TRP A 47 -24.68 -28.60 -1.05
N ILE A 48 -24.50 -29.70 -0.31
CA ILE A 48 -23.41 -29.89 0.67
C ILE A 48 -22.03 -29.85 -0.01
N MET A 49 -21.92 -30.49 -1.17
CA MET A 49 -20.67 -30.62 -1.90
C MET A 49 -20.33 -29.31 -2.63
N GLY A 50 -21.35 -28.61 -3.15
CA GLY A 50 -21.19 -27.24 -3.68
C GLY A 50 -20.77 -26.23 -2.60
N GLY A 51 -21.36 -26.32 -1.41
CA GLY A 51 -20.96 -25.49 -0.26
C GLY A 51 -19.52 -25.75 0.19
N ALA A 52 -19.10 -27.03 0.27
CA ALA A 52 -17.73 -27.40 0.61
C ALA A 52 -16.69 -26.90 -0.40
N MET A 53 -17.01 -26.93 -1.70
CA MET A 53 -16.14 -26.40 -2.74
C MET A 53 -15.99 -24.88 -2.69
N LEU A 54 -17.07 -24.15 -2.38
CA LEU A 54 -17.00 -22.69 -2.18
C LEU A 54 -16.21 -22.33 -0.91
N ALA A 55 -16.40 -23.07 0.17
CA ALA A 55 -15.59 -22.91 1.38
C ALA A 55 -14.10 -23.19 1.11
N GLY A 56 -13.81 -24.25 0.34
CA GLY A 56 -12.45 -24.56 -0.11
C GLY A 56 -11.85 -23.48 -1.01
N ALA A 57 -12.63 -22.91 -1.93
CA ALA A 57 -12.19 -21.79 -2.77
C ALA A 57 -11.94 -20.51 -1.94
N ALA A 58 -12.77 -20.24 -0.93
CA ALA A 58 -12.55 -19.14 0.02
C ALA A 58 -11.29 -19.37 0.86
N PHE A 59 -11.04 -20.61 1.31
CA PHE A 59 -9.86 -20.97 2.07
C PHE A 59 -8.58 -20.84 1.24
N LEU A 60 -8.57 -21.40 0.02
CA LEU A 60 -7.42 -21.32 -0.90
C LEU A 60 -7.13 -19.90 -1.39
N SER A 61 -8.16 -19.05 -1.50
CA SER A 61 -7.99 -17.65 -1.88
C SER A 61 -7.75 -16.70 -0.69
N GLY A 62 -7.62 -17.24 0.54
CA GLY A 62 -7.35 -16.46 1.74
C GLY A 62 -8.48 -15.50 2.11
N TRP A 63 -9.74 -15.90 1.86
CA TRP A 63 -10.96 -15.12 2.11
C TRP A 63 -11.10 -13.81 1.30
N ARG A 64 -10.08 -13.45 0.50
CA ARG A 64 -9.97 -12.19 -0.25
C ARG A 64 -10.93 -12.07 -1.44
N ILE A 65 -11.54 -13.18 -1.87
CA ILE A 65 -12.60 -13.18 -2.89
C ILE A 65 -13.95 -12.74 -2.30
N LEU A 66 -14.27 -13.07 -1.04
CA LEU A 66 -15.54 -12.68 -0.41
C LEU A 66 -15.47 -11.30 0.25
N ILE A 67 -14.33 -10.94 0.81
CA ILE A 67 -14.08 -9.62 1.36
C ILE A 67 -12.95 -9.04 0.52
N PRO A 68 -13.22 -8.20 -0.50
CA PRO A 68 -12.16 -7.46 -1.14
C PRO A 68 -11.57 -6.56 -0.06
N ALA A 69 -10.47 -7.00 0.54
CA ALA A 69 -9.61 -6.12 1.31
C ALA A 69 -9.33 -4.95 0.37
N ARG A 70 -9.78 -3.76 0.76
CA ARG A 70 -9.20 -2.55 0.19
C ARG A 70 -7.71 -2.73 0.48
N ASP A 71 -6.93 -2.93 -0.57
CA ASP A 71 -5.48 -2.85 -0.51
C ASP A 71 -5.13 -1.35 -0.33
N ASP A 72 -5.64 -0.75 0.74
CA ASP A 72 -5.05 0.40 1.35
C ASP A 72 -3.87 -0.22 2.11
N GLU A 73 -2.72 -0.30 1.42
CA GLU A 73 -1.45 -0.37 2.13
C GLU A 73 -1.42 0.85 3.04
N GLU A 74 -1.98 0.74 4.25
CA GLU A 74 -1.72 1.68 5.32
C GLU A 74 -0.20 1.66 5.48
N PRO A 75 0.51 2.73 5.09
CA PRO A 75 1.91 2.79 5.40
C PRO A 75 1.95 2.76 6.92
N LYS A 76 2.45 1.66 7.51
CA LYS A 76 2.71 1.56 8.94
C LYS A 76 3.47 2.82 9.33
N ARG A 77 2.75 3.79 9.91
CA ARG A 77 3.31 5.10 10.24
C ARG A 77 4.45 4.81 11.20
N LYS A 78 5.66 5.20 10.81
CA LYS A 78 6.81 5.03 11.69
C LYS A 78 6.55 5.80 12.98
N PRO A 79 7.02 5.31 14.14
CA PRO A 79 6.84 6.04 15.38
C PRO A 79 7.44 7.45 15.24
N ARG A 80 6.70 8.47 15.69
CA ARG A 80 7.06 9.90 15.52
C ARG A 80 8.49 10.22 15.96
N ASN A 81 8.95 9.61 17.05
CA ASN A 81 10.32 9.81 17.57
C ASN A 81 11.39 9.41 16.54
N PHE A 82 11.17 8.33 15.79
CA PHE A 82 12.11 7.89 14.75
C PHE A 82 12.21 8.90 13.60
N GLU A 83 11.10 9.57 13.25
CA GLU A 83 11.12 10.61 12.23
C GLU A 83 11.83 11.87 12.71
N LEU A 84 11.67 12.24 13.99
CA LEU A 84 12.39 13.35 14.62
C LEU A 84 13.90 13.09 14.68
N ASP A 85 14.32 11.91 15.13
CA ASP A 85 15.75 11.56 15.21
C ASP A 85 16.40 11.55 13.83
N ARG A 86 15.68 11.02 12.83
CA ARG A 86 16.12 11.08 11.44
C ARG A 86 16.24 12.51 10.94
N ALA A 87 15.26 13.37 11.23
CA ALA A 87 15.27 14.77 10.80
C ALA A 87 16.46 15.53 11.41
N ARG A 88 16.71 15.35 12.72
CA ARG A 88 17.89 15.91 13.41
C ARG A 88 19.20 15.41 12.81
N SER A 89 19.31 14.09 12.56
CA SER A 89 20.49 13.50 11.93
C SER A 89 20.74 14.04 10.52
N LEU A 90 19.67 14.28 9.76
CA LEU A 90 19.77 14.81 8.40
C LEU A 90 20.28 16.25 8.38
N LEU A 91 19.83 17.09 9.32
CA LEU A 91 20.32 18.46 9.46
C LEU A 91 21.65 18.55 10.22
N GLY A 92 21.98 17.53 11.03
CA GLY A 92 23.18 17.49 11.87
C GLY A 92 23.08 18.37 13.11
N ILE A 93 21.89 18.42 13.72
CA ILE A 93 21.60 19.25 14.90
C ILE A 93 21.30 18.40 16.14
N SER A 94 21.40 19.01 17.32
CA SER A 94 21.07 18.37 18.60
C SER A 94 19.55 18.34 18.87
N ASP A 95 19.14 17.62 19.92
CA ASP A 95 17.74 17.48 20.37
C ASP A 95 17.17 18.75 21.03
N ASP A 96 18.06 19.59 21.55
CA ASP A 96 17.75 20.89 22.15
C ASP A 96 17.76 22.05 21.14
N ALA A 97 18.01 21.76 19.86
CA ALA A 97 18.10 22.77 18.81
C ALA A 97 16.80 23.58 18.68
N GLY A 98 16.92 24.90 18.78
CA GLY A 98 15.81 25.84 18.67
C GLY A 98 15.52 26.28 17.22
N PHE A 99 14.53 27.16 17.05
CA PHE A 99 14.08 27.63 15.74
C PHE A 99 15.21 28.22 14.87
N ILE A 100 16.10 29.01 15.47
CA ILE A 100 17.21 29.67 14.77
C ILE A 100 18.20 28.64 14.25
N GLU A 101 18.55 27.66 15.08
CA GLU A 101 19.52 26.62 14.74
C GLU A 101 19.00 25.69 13.65
N ILE A 102 17.72 25.27 13.74
CA ILE A 102 17.06 24.46 12.71
C ILE A 102 17.12 25.16 11.35
N ASN A 103 16.76 26.45 11.28
CA ASN A 103 16.76 27.19 10.02
C ASN A 103 18.17 27.47 9.49
N ALA A 104 19.16 27.69 10.37
CA ALA A 104 20.55 27.86 9.97
C ALA A 104 21.10 26.57 9.34
N ALA A 105 20.92 25.43 10.02
CA ALA A 105 21.35 24.12 9.53
C ALA A 105 20.64 23.74 8.21
N TRP A 106 19.33 23.99 8.11
CA TRP A 106 18.57 23.77 6.88
C TRP A 106 19.13 24.57 5.70
N LYS A 107 19.39 25.87 5.88
CA LYS A 107 19.95 26.71 4.81
C LYS A 107 21.30 26.20 4.32
N GLN A 108 22.16 25.78 5.25
CA GLN A 108 23.46 25.22 4.91
C GLN A 108 23.31 23.91 4.12
N ARG A 109 22.54 22.94 4.63
CA ARG A 109 22.34 21.65 3.95
C ARG A 109 21.66 21.78 2.59
N LEU A 110 20.70 22.68 2.47
CA LEU A 110 20.00 22.91 1.21
C LEU A 110 20.92 23.56 0.18
N ALA A 111 21.80 24.47 0.57
CA ALA A 111 22.78 25.06 -0.34
C ALA A 111 23.80 24.02 -0.85
N GLU A 112 24.23 23.10 0.01
CA GLU A 112 25.15 22.00 -0.34
C GLU A 112 24.53 20.98 -1.30
N HIS A 113 23.22 20.69 -1.16
CA HIS A 113 22.53 19.67 -1.93
C HIS A 113 21.49 20.20 -2.93
N HIS A 114 21.56 21.50 -3.28
CA HIS A 114 20.57 22.11 -4.15
C HIS A 114 20.59 21.46 -5.55
N PRO A 115 19.43 21.08 -6.14
CA PRO A 115 19.37 20.45 -7.45
C PRO A 115 19.96 21.35 -8.56
N ASP A 116 19.79 22.67 -8.44
CA ASP A 116 20.35 23.63 -9.41
C ASP A 116 21.89 23.65 -9.43
N ASN A 117 22.54 23.18 -8.37
CA ASN A 117 24.00 23.05 -8.28
C ASN A 117 24.47 21.61 -8.62
N GLY A 118 23.59 20.77 -9.18
CA GLY A 118 23.87 19.36 -9.47
C GLY A 118 23.60 18.40 -8.31
N GLY A 119 22.88 18.85 -7.27
CA GLY A 119 22.47 18.02 -6.13
C GLY A 119 21.31 17.08 -6.44
N ASP A 120 21.06 16.12 -5.53
CA ASP A 120 19.96 15.16 -5.63
C ASP A 120 18.62 15.83 -5.21
N GLU A 121 17.67 15.91 -6.13
CA GLU A 121 16.33 16.45 -5.89
C GLU A 121 15.59 15.71 -4.77
N GLN A 122 15.78 14.39 -4.65
CA GLN A 122 15.17 13.60 -3.57
C GLN A 122 15.77 13.97 -2.22
N LEU A 123 17.08 14.19 -2.16
CA LEU A 123 17.75 14.62 -0.94
C LEU A 123 17.31 16.01 -0.51
N ALA A 124 17.18 16.96 -1.45
CA ALA A 124 16.64 18.29 -1.17
C ALA A 124 15.21 18.22 -0.61
N LYS A 125 14.35 17.35 -1.17
CA LYS A 125 13.01 17.09 -0.63
C LYS A 125 13.05 16.51 0.78
N MET A 126 13.97 15.58 1.06
CA MET A 126 14.16 15.02 2.40
C MET A 126 14.62 16.09 3.41
N ILE A 127 15.52 16.99 3.01
CA ILE A 127 15.99 18.11 3.83
C ILE A 127 14.84 19.07 4.17
N ASN A 128 13.99 19.40 3.19
CA ASN A 128 12.82 20.24 3.43
C ASN A 128 11.83 19.56 4.39
N ARG A 129 11.53 18.28 4.16
CA ARG A 129 10.68 17.47 5.05
C ARG A 129 11.21 17.43 6.49
N ALA A 130 12.53 17.33 6.67
CA ALA A 130 13.15 17.31 7.99
C ALA A 130 12.93 18.62 8.74
N ARG A 131 13.10 19.78 8.07
CA ARG A 131 12.78 21.09 8.66
C ARG A 131 11.34 21.17 9.11
N ASP A 132 10.40 20.77 8.25
CA ASP A 132 8.97 20.90 8.54
C ASP A 132 8.57 20.10 9.79
N ILE A 133 9.04 18.85 9.89
CA ILE A 133 8.79 17.98 11.06
C ILE A 133 9.37 18.57 12.35
N LEU A 134 10.57 19.16 12.29
CA LEU A 134 11.22 19.74 13.46
C LEU A 134 10.53 21.03 13.91
N LEU A 135 10.06 21.85 12.96
CA LEU A 135 9.30 23.06 13.29
C LEU A 135 7.94 22.73 13.89
N GLU A 136 7.24 21.71 13.36
CA GLU A 136 5.99 21.23 13.93
C GLU A 136 6.17 20.74 15.38
N GLU A 137 7.24 19.99 15.66
CA GLU A 137 7.57 19.55 17.02
C GLU A 137 7.94 20.72 17.94
N LEU A 138 8.64 21.72 17.42
CA LEU A 138 9.01 22.91 18.19
C LEU A 138 7.76 23.72 18.58
N GLU A 139 6.80 23.85 17.66
CA GLU A 139 5.51 24.47 17.92
C GLU A 139 4.67 23.64 18.92
N ALA A 140 4.62 22.33 18.76
CA ALA A 140 3.91 21.43 19.67
C ALA A 140 4.50 21.42 21.09
N SER A 141 5.82 21.57 21.21
CA SER A 141 6.54 21.65 22.49
C SER A 141 6.57 23.06 23.09
N GLY A 142 6.09 24.08 22.37
CA GLY A 142 6.06 25.47 22.85
C GLY A 142 7.43 26.15 22.97
N ARG A 143 8.47 25.58 22.35
CA ARG A 143 9.86 26.05 22.42
C ARG A 143 10.23 26.99 21.25
N ARG A 144 9.50 28.09 21.05
CA ARG A 144 9.79 29.01 19.93
C ARG A 144 11.13 29.73 20.06
#